data_AF-A0A848KJT2-F1
#
_entry.id   AF-A0A848KJT2-F1
#
_cell.length_a   1.000
_cell.length_b   1.000
_cell.length_c   1.000
_cell.angle_alpha   90.00
_cell.angle_beta   90.00
_cell.angle_gamma   90.00
#
_symmetry.space_group_name_H-M   'P 1'
#
loop_
_entity.id
_entity.type
_entity.pdbx_description
1 polymer ?
#
loop_
_entity_poly.entity_id
_entity_poly.type
_entity_poly.pdbx_seq_one_letter_code
_entity_poly.pdbx_strand_id
1 'polypeptide(L)' 'MNVLIEMTALSISRSASCADSEQLAAWFEAKARLHEHLAVESAADRARESALAVEAHEHSLRLLRGRAIA' A
#
# COMPACT_ATOMS: atom_id res chain seq x y z
N MET A 1 -7.76 -8.12 11.52
CA MET A 1 -7.96 -7.26 10.33
C MET A 1 -9.00 -7.94 9.46
N ASN A 2 -10.00 -7.23 8.92
CA ASN A 2 -10.93 -7.84 7.96
C ASN A 2 -10.46 -7.46 6.56
N VAL A 3 -9.84 -8.42 5.86
CA VAL A 3 -9.22 -8.22 4.54
C VAL A 3 -10.18 -7.59 3.53
N LEU A 4 -11.44 -8.02 3.49
CA LEU A 4 -12.43 -7.49 2.54
C LEU A 4 -12.77 -6.02 2.83
N ILE A 5 -12.82 -5.62 4.10
CA ILE A 5 -13.05 -4.23 4.50
C ILE A 5 -11.85 -3.37 4.08
N GLU A 6 -10.62 -3.84 4.32
CA GLU A 6 -9.39 -3.13 3.94
C GLU A 6 -9.24 -3.00 2.42
N MET A 7 -9.50 -4.08 1.67
CA MET A 7 -9.49 -4.05 0.20
C MET A 7 -10.52 -3.06 -0.36
N THR A 8 -11.71 -3.00 0.26
CA THR A 8 -12.77 -2.07 -0.13
C THR A 8 -12.35 -0.63 0.16
N ALA A 9 -11.82 -0.36 1.35
CA ALA A 9 -11.32 0.96 1.73
C ALA A 9 -10.19 1.45 0.79
N LEU A 10 -9.23 0.58 0.47
CA LEU A 10 -8.15 0.87 -0.48
C LEU A 10 -8.68 1.13 -1.89
N SER A 11 -9.65 0.34 -2.35
CA SER A 11 -10.24 0.49 -3.70
C SER A 11 -11.00 1.81 -3.86
N ILE A 12 -11.72 2.24 -2.82
CA ILE A 12 -12.46 3.51 -2.82
C ILE A 12 -11.50 4.71 -2.73
N SER A 13 -10.51 4.64 -1.84
CA SER A 13 -9.58 5.75 -1.58
C SER A 13 -8.56 6.00 -2.70
N ARG A 14 -8.26 4.99 -3.53
CA ARG A 14 -7.36 5.13 -4.70
C ARG A 14 -7.84 6.18 -5.72
N SER A 15 -9.16 6.41 -5.79
CA SER A 15 -9.80 7.25 -6.82
C SER A 15 -9.84 8.74 -6.49
N ALA A 16 -9.27 9.19 -5.38
CA ALA A 16 -9.17 10.60 -5.07
C ALA A 16 -8.14 11.26 -6.00
N SER A 17 -8.58 11.71 -7.18
CA SER A 17 -7.78 12.34 -8.24
C SER A 17 -7.11 13.67 -7.86
N CYS A 18 -7.30 14.13 -6.63
CA CYS A 18 -6.65 15.29 -6.02
C CYS A 18 -5.82 14.92 -4.77
N ALA A 19 -5.50 13.64 -4.56
CA ALA A 19 -4.75 13.22 -3.38
C ALA A 19 -3.35 13.87 -3.38
N ASP A 20 -3.07 14.62 -2.30
CA ASP A 20 -1.74 15.16 -2.02
C ASP A 20 -0.71 14.01 -1.98
N SER A 21 0.55 14.31 -2.29
CA SER A 21 1.63 13.31 -2.34
C SER A 21 1.74 12.53 -1.02
N GLU A 22 1.42 13.16 0.11
CA GLU A 22 1.35 12.51 1.43
C GLU A 22 0.18 11.52 1.54
N GLN A 23 -1.00 11.87 1.02
CA GLN A 23 -2.17 10.99 1.03
C GLN A 23 -1.94 9.78 0.13
N LEU A 24 -1.30 9.99 -1.03
CA LEU A 24 -0.94 8.90 -1.92
C LEU A 24 0.15 8.01 -1.28
N ALA A 25 1.14 8.59 -0.60
CA ALA A 25 2.14 7.83 0.15
C ALA A 25 1.51 7.00 1.28
N ALA A 26 0.56 7.57 2.03
CA ALA A 26 -0.17 6.87 3.08
C ALA A 26 -1.02 5.72 2.51
N TRP A 27 -1.61 5.90 1.32
CA TRP A 27 -2.34 4.84 0.63
C TRP A 27 -1.43 3.67 0.23
N PHE A 28 -0.25 3.96 -0.33
CA PHE A 28 0.74 2.93 -0.67
C PHE A 28 1.27 2.19 0.57
N GLU A 29 1.47 2.90 1.68
CA GLU A 29 1.86 2.31 2.96
C GLU A 29 0.77 1.39 3.53
N ALA A 30 -0.50 1.81 3.48
CA ALA A 30 -1.62 0.96 3.88
C ALA A 30 -1.73 -0.30 3.00
N LYS A 31 -1.49 -0.16 1.68
CA LYS A 31 -1.42 -1.29 0.76
C LYS A 31 -0.27 -2.25 1.10
N ALA A 32 0.90 -1.73 1.49
CA ALA A 32 2.03 -2.56 1.89
C ALA A 32 1.69 -3.46 3.10
N ARG A 33 1.06 -2.87 4.13
CA ARG A 33 0.64 -3.60 5.34
C ARG A 33 -0.40 -4.68 5.06
N LEU A 34 -1.32 -4.42 4.12
CA LEU A 34 -2.28 -5.44 3.70
C LEU A 34 -1.58 -6.64 3.08
N HIS A 35 -0.65 -6.42 2.14
CA HIS A 35 0.09 -7.50 1.49
C HIS A 35 1.01 -8.24 2.47
N GLU A 36 1.63 -7.55 3.44
CA GLU A 36 2.41 -8.19 4.49
C GLU A 36 1.53 -9.12 5.36
N HIS A 37 0.32 -8.67 5.69
CA HIS A 37 -0.64 -9.51 6.41
C HIS A 37 -1.06 -10.74 5.59
N LEU A 38 -1.36 -10.58 4.30
CA LEU A 38 -1.73 -11.69 3.41
C LEU A 38 -0.58 -12.70 3.25
N ALA A 39 0.67 -12.24 3.25
CA ALA A 39 1.85 -13.10 3.19
C ALA A 39 2.01 -14.00 4.43
N VAL A 40 1.54 -13.53 5.59
CA VAL A 40 1.51 -14.31 6.83
C VAL A 40 0.40 -15.37 6.77
N GLU A 41 -0.78 -15.02 6.23
CA GLU A 41 -1.94 -15.91 6.18
C GLU A 41 -1.86 -17.00 5.10
N SER A 42 -1.25 -16.72 3.94
CA SER A 42 -1.13 -17.68 2.83
C SER A 42 0.30 -18.18 2.66
N ALA A 43 0.53 -19.48 2.84
CA ALA A 43 1.83 -20.09 2.55
C ALA A 43 2.11 -20.22 1.03
N ALA A 44 1.07 -20.36 0.21
CA ALA A 44 1.20 -20.55 -1.23
C ALA A 44 1.56 -19.25 -1.96
N ASP A 45 0.98 -18.12 -1.53
CA ASP A 45 1.18 -16.82 -2.16
C ASP A 45 2.17 -15.93 -1.39
N ARG A 46 2.74 -16.41 -0.27
CA ARG A 46 3.62 -15.64 0.62
C ARG A 46 4.67 -14.82 -0.11
N ALA A 47 5.41 -15.44 -1.04
CA ALA A 47 6.50 -14.78 -1.74
C ALA A 47 6.00 -13.62 -2.62
N ARG A 48 4.85 -13.83 -3.29
CA ARG A 48 4.22 -12.82 -4.12
C ARG A 48 3.68 -11.67 -3.28
N GLU A 49 2.97 -11.99 -2.21
CA GLU A 49 2.41 -10.98 -1.29
C GLU A 49 3.53 -10.18 -0.60
N SER A 50 4.63 -10.83 -0.20
CA SER A 50 5.80 -10.14 0.36
C SER A 50 6.44 -9.19 -0.65
N ALA A 51 6.56 -9.59 -1.92
CA ALA A 51 7.10 -8.73 -2.97
C ALA A 51 6.21 -7.51 -3.22
N LEU A 52 4.89 -7.70 -3.24
CA LEU A 52 3.91 -6.60 -3.38
C LEU A 52 3.94 -5.65 -2.18
N ALA A 53 4.18 -6.16 -0.97
CA ALA A 53 4.37 -5.34 0.22
C ALA A 53 5.59 -4.42 0.09
N VAL A 54 6.74 -4.99 -0.33
CA VAL A 54 7.99 -4.23 -0.53
C VAL A 54 7.81 -3.16 -1.61
N GLU A 55 7.26 -3.52 -2.77
CA GLU A 55 7.06 -2.57 -3.87
C GLU A 55 6.18 -1.39 -3.46
N ALA A 56 5.08 -1.67 -2.73
CA ALA A 56 4.18 -0.65 -2.24
C ALA A 56 4.86 0.27 -1.21
N HIS A 57 5.63 -0.28 -0.28
CA HIS A 57 6.39 0.50 0.70
C HIS A 57 7.44 1.40 0.03
N GLU A 58 8.21 0.88 -0.93
CA GLU A 58 9.17 1.67 -1.69
C GLU A 58 8.51 2.80 -2.49
N HIS A 59 7.30 2.58 -3.00
CA HIS A 59 6.54 3.61 -3.69
C HIS A 59 6.10 4.72 -2.73
N SER A 60 5.64 4.37 -1.52
CA SER A 60 5.33 5.34 -0.47
C SER A 60 6.54 6.24 -0.14
N LEU A 61 7.71 5.62 0.06
CA LEU A 61 8.94 6.36 0.34
C LEU A 61 9.37 7.28 -0.81
N ARG A 62 9.20 6.83 -2.07
CA ARG A 62 9.51 7.65 -3.25
C ARG A 62 8.63 8.90 -3.32
N LEU A 63 7.34 8.78 -3.03
CA LEU A 63 6.42 9.91 -3.01
C LEU A 63 6.78 10.93 -1.93
N LEU A 64 7.10 10.46 -0.71
CA LEU A 64 7.54 11.33 0.39
C LEU A 64 8.87 12.02 0.09
N ARG A 65 9.82 11.32 -0.55
CA ARG A 65 11.11 11.89 -0.95
C ARG A 65 10.99 12.86 -2.12
N GLY A 66 10.16 12.56 -3.11
CA GLY A 66 9.90 13.47 -4.25
C GLY A 66 9.31 14.79 -3.81
N ARG A 67 8.49 14.79 -2.75
CA ARG A 67 7.95 15.99 -2.10
C ARG A 67 9.03 16.82 -1.38
N ALA A 68 10.03 16.19 -0.78
CA ALA A 68 11.08 16.87 -0.01
C ALA A 68 12.07 17.67 -0.88
N ILE A 69 12.07 17.46 -2.20
CA ILE A 69 13.00 18.07 -3.17
C ILE A 69 12.29 19.16 -4.01
N ALA A 70 10.98 19.34 -3.86
CA ALA A 70 10.13 20.30 -4.59
C ALA A 70 9.63 21.43 -3.68
#